data_AF-A0A0M8Y3W3-F1
#
_entry.id   AF-A0A0M8Y3W3-F1
#
_cell.length_a   1.000
_cell.length_b   1.000
_cell.length_c   1.000
_cell.angle_alpha   90.00
_cell.angle_beta   90.00
_cell.angle_gamma   90.00
#
_symmetry.space_group_name_H-M   'P 1'
#
loop_
_entity.id
_entity.type
_entity.pdbx_description
1 polymer ?
#
loop_
_entity_poly.entity_id
_entity_poly.type
_entity_poly.pdbx_seq_one_letter_code
_entity_poly.pdbx_strand_id
1 'polypeptide(L)'
;MRTVRTLAAAALAGAALLGPAGPAAVADSPSATATPDTRSTGGPTEAGTTFRTAARFLPGQRATAQAATGDYLYWVFPADTGQRPTVNAAVTLPDAALRHGPSTWRIDVYDGLRRRQPCMYGAQSRTAAKDAAKVELACVLRPVRASADAWANDPLPGSYFVRLTVTGLPDEDLGQPFDARLGVDLKDEGGAHATDGALAAPLVPGATTGREAEADADAGRTSAVEAAAPEDGWSSGWWSDRWLWSLAGGVLAALAGIGGYVLTRGAGRPSGAPPVA
;
A
#
# COMPACT_ATOMS: atom_id res chain seq x y z
N MET A 1 1.71 -44.36 -33.62
CA MET A 1 1.14 -44.72 -32.30
C MET A 1 2.15 -44.78 -31.15
N ARG A 2 3.47 -44.95 -31.39
CA ARG A 2 4.49 -44.95 -30.31
C ARG A 2 4.98 -43.55 -29.92
N THR A 3 5.02 -42.59 -30.85
CA THR A 3 5.49 -41.21 -30.62
C THR A 3 4.49 -40.30 -29.90
N VAL A 4 3.18 -40.54 -30.06
CA VAL A 4 2.13 -39.83 -29.30
C VAL A 4 2.05 -40.34 -27.85
N ARG A 5 2.42 -41.62 -27.62
CA ARG A 5 2.50 -42.22 -26.28
C ARG A 5 3.71 -41.74 -25.48
N THR A 6 4.81 -41.40 -26.13
CA THR A 6 6.01 -40.87 -25.46
C THR A 6 5.86 -39.41 -25.04
N LEU A 7 5.12 -38.59 -25.80
CA LEU A 7 4.82 -37.20 -25.40
C LEU A 7 3.80 -37.13 -24.25
N ALA A 8 2.82 -38.05 -24.21
CA ALA A 8 1.89 -38.15 -23.09
C ALA A 8 2.56 -38.67 -21.80
N ALA A 9 3.56 -39.55 -21.91
CA ALA A 9 4.33 -40.04 -20.77
C ALA A 9 5.26 -38.97 -20.17
N ALA A 10 5.84 -38.10 -21.01
CA ALA A 10 6.66 -36.97 -20.54
C ALA A 10 5.82 -35.91 -19.80
N ALA A 11 4.58 -35.67 -20.23
CA ALA A 11 3.65 -34.77 -19.53
C ALA A 11 3.15 -35.35 -18.19
N LEU A 12 3.00 -36.67 -18.08
CA LEU A 12 2.59 -37.34 -16.83
C LEU A 12 3.74 -37.52 -15.82
N ALA A 13 5.00 -37.59 -16.28
CA ALA A 13 6.17 -37.62 -15.39
C ALA A 13 6.47 -36.23 -14.77
N GLY A 14 6.12 -35.14 -15.44
CA GLY A 14 6.20 -33.79 -14.86
C GLY A 14 5.14 -33.52 -13.78
N ALA A 15 3.97 -34.16 -13.88
CA ALA A 15 2.91 -34.06 -12.88
C ALA A 15 3.14 -34.94 -11.64
N ALA A 16 4.02 -35.95 -11.72
CA ALA A 16 4.30 -36.87 -10.61
C ALA A 16 5.31 -36.33 -9.58
N LEU A 17 5.89 -35.14 -9.79
CA LEU A 17 6.69 -34.43 -8.78
C LEU A 17 5.86 -33.53 -7.86
N LEU A 18 4.54 -33.47 -8.05
CA LEU A 18 3.59 -32.79 -7.16
C LEU A 18 2.58 -33.80 -6.62
N GLY A 19 3.05 -34.64 -5.68
CA GLY A 19 2.20 -35.55 -4.94
C GLY A 19 1.16 -34.79 -4.07
N PRO A 20 0.05 -35.44 -3.69
CA PRO A 20 -0.90 -34.86 -2.77
C PRO A 20 -0.24 -34.76 -1.38
N ALA A 21 0.02 -33.54 -0.92
CA ALA A 21 0.26 -33.32 0.50
C ALA A 21 -1.05 -33.66 1.24
N GLY A 22 -1.04 -34.78 1.97
CA GLY A 22 -2.10 -35.16 2.90
C GLY A 22 -2.28 -34.12 4.00
N PRO A 23 -3.30 -34.28 4.87
CA PRO A 23 -3.70 -33.27 5.84
C PRO A 23 -2.52 -32.94 6.75
N ALA A 24 -2.21 -31.65 6.83
CA ALA A 24 -1.15 -31.13 7.68
C ALA A 24 -1.36 -31.61 9.12
N ALA A 25 -0.38 -32.34 9.63
CA ALA A 25 -0.23 -32.55 11.07
C ALA A 25 -0.08 -31.18 11.72
N VAL A 26 -0.99 -30.88 12.66
CA VAL A 26 -0.86 -29.83 13.66
C VAL A 26 0.45 -30.08 14.41
N ALA A 27 1.48 -29.31 14.06
CA ALA A 27 2.73 -29.23 14.81
C ALA A 27 2.72 -27.90 15.56
N ASP A 28 2.93 -27.99 16.88
CA ASP A 28 2.94 -26.89 17.82
C ASP A 28 3.72 -25.69 17.31
N SER A 29 3.07 -24.54 17.38
CA SER A 29 3.69 -23.24 17.18
C SER A 29 4.80 -23.06 18.20
N PRO A 30 6.06 -22.78 17.81
CA PRO A 30 6.98 -22.15 18.73
C PRO A 30 6.45 -20.73 18.96
N SER A 31 5.72 -20.56 20.06
CA SER A 31 5.49 -19.25 20.68
C SER A 31 6.84 -18.61 20.93
N ALA A 32 7.30 -17.79 19.99
CA ALA A 32 8.26 -16.75 20.28
C ALA A 32 7.53 -15.75 21.16
N THR A 33 7.62 -15.95 22.47
CA THR A 33 7.34 -14.93 23.47
C THR A 33 8.35 -13.82 23.26
N ALA A 34 8.07 -12.94 22.29
CA ALA A 34 8.65 -11.62 22.26
C ALA A 34 8.03 -10.89 23.46
N THR A 35 8.79 -10.84 24.54
CA THR A 35 8.55 -9.92 25.66
C THR A 35 8.24 -8.55 25.06
N PRO A 36 7.09 -7.93 25.37
CA PRO A 36 6.79 -6.59 24.90
C PRO A 36 7.76 -5.66 25.60
N ASP A 37 8.87 -5.40 24.93
CA ASP A 37 9.73 -4.28 25.25
C ASP A 37 8.87 -3.04 24.98
N THR A 38 8.49 -2.37 26.06
CA THR A 38 7.67 -1.15 26.15
C THR A 38 8.33 0.03 25.41
N ARG A 39 8.60 -0.13 24.12
CA ARG A 39 8.95 0.95 23.20
C ARG A 39 7.65 1.57 22.74
N SER A 40 7.37 2.73 23.33
CA SER A 40 6.28 3.64 23.02
C SER A 40 5.91 3.59 21.52
N THR A 41 4.74 3.05 21.19
CA THR A 41 4.11 3.07 19.85
C THR A 41 3.62 4.47 19.45
N GLY A 42 4.22 5.51 20.03
CA GLY A 42 3.96 6.90 19.70
C GLY A 42 4.73 7.30 18.45
N GLY A 43 4.03 7.88 17.48
CA GLY A 43 4.68 8.57 16.37
C GLY A 43 5.39 9.85 16.84
N PRO A 44 5.99 10.62 15.93
CA PRO A 44 6.62 11.89 16.28
C PRO A 44 5.62 12.80 17.00
N THR A 45 6.08 13.41 18.08
CA THR A 45 5.29 14.34 18.89
C THR A 45 5.38 15.78 18.40
N GLU A 46 6.21 16.04 17.39
CA GLU A 46 6.40 17.34 16.76
C GLU A 46 6.16 17.22 15.26
N ALA A 47 5.44 18.19 14.69
CA ALA A 47 5.22 18.29 13.25
C ALA A 47 6.26 19.22 12.63
N GLY A 48 6.58 18.97 11.36
CA GLY A 48 7.30 19.95 10.56
C GLY A 48 6.43 21.16 10.24
N THR A 49 7.04 22.32 9.99
CA THR A 49 6.35 23.53 9.53
C THR A 49 6.45 23.75 8.01
N THR A 50 7.23 22.92 7.32
CA THR A 50 7.42 22.97 5.86
C THR A 50 7.49 21.55 5.29
N PHE A 51 7.34 21.41 3.97
CA PHE A 51 7.58 20.15 3.27
C PHE A 51 8.97 19.54 3.53
N ARG A 52 9.99 20.38 3.70
CA ARG A 52 11.39 19.91 3.91
C ARG A 52 11.64 19.44 5.33
N THR A 53 10.86 19.94 6.28
CA THR A 53 10.98 19.63 7.71
C THR A 53 9.89 18.69 8.18
N ALA A 54 9.09 18.13 7.26
CA ALA A 54 7.98 17.24 7.57
C ALA A 54 8.46 16.07 8.44
N ALA A 55 7.78 15.85 9.55
CA ALA A 55 8.15 14.81 10.50
C ALA A 55 7.77 13.44 9.95
N ARG A 56 8.74 12.52 9.87
CA ARG A 56 8.51 11.15 9.41
C ARG A 56 7.77 10.36 10.50
N PHE A 57 6.75 9.62 10.08
CA PHE A 57 6.10 8.61 10.91
C PHE A 57 5.75 7.39 10.08
N LEU A 58 5.57 6.26 10.75
CA LEU A 58 5.18 5.03 10.08
C LEU A 58 3.66 4.84 10.13
N PRO A 59 3.06 4.22 9.10
CA PRO A 59 1.69 3.74 9.15
C PRO A 59 1.43 2.88 10.41
N GLY A 60 0.22 2.98 10.98
CA GLY A 60 -0.13 2.37 12.26
C GLY A 60 0.37 3.13 13.50
N GLN A 61 1.27 4.10 13.36
CA GLN A 61 1.64 5.02 14.44
C GLN A 61 0.70 6.22 14.50
N ARG A 62 0.62 6.83 15.68
CA ARG A 62 -0.11 8.08 15.90
C ARG A 62 0.88 9.21 16.14
N ALA A 63 1.01 10.10 15.16
CA ALA A 63 1.77 11.33 15.29
C ALA A 63 0.94 12.38 16.03
N THR A 64 1.58 13.23 16.82
CA THR A 64 0.93 14.33 17.53
C THR A 64 1.69 15.63 17.30
N ALA A 65 1.05 16.77 17.53
CA ALA A 65 1.72 18.06 17.59
C ALA A 65 0.90 19.06 18.40
N GLN A 66 1.60 19.96 19.09
CA GLN A 66 1.05 21.19 19.66
C GLN A 66 1.44 22.35 18.75
N ALA A 67 0.48 23.19 18.38
CA ALA A 67 0.70 24.29 17.45
C ALA A 67 -0.25 25.47 17.72
N ALA A 68 -0.07 26.55 16.97
CA ALA A 68 -0.93 27.72 17.04
C ALA A 68 -1.80 27.85 15.78
N THR A 69 -3.06 28.28 15.93
CA THR A 69 -3.97 28.48 14.80
C THR A 69 -3.37 29.45 13.78
N GLY A 70 -3.32 29.03 12.52
CA GLY A 70 -2.62 29.72 11.44
C GLY A 70 -1.34 28.99 10.99
N ASP A 71 -0.81 28.08 11.81
CA ASP A 71 0.34 27.26 11.43
C ASP A 71 -0.02 26.23 10.35
N TYR A 72 1.01 25.80 9.62
CA TYR A 72 0.95 24.66 8.73
C TYR A 72 1.75 23.51 9.33
N LEU A 73 1.09 22.39 9.58
CA LEU A 73 1.73 21.20 10.14
C LEU A 73 1.95 20.17 9.04
N TYR A 74 3.17 19.65 8.96
CA TYR A 74 3.62 18.70 7.95
C TYR A 74 4.15 17.42 8.57
N TRP A 75 3.64 16.29 8.05
CA TRP A 75 4.17 14.96 8.32
C TRP A 75 4.41 14.23 7.00
N VAL A 76 5.24 13.20 7.04
CA VAL A 76 5.53 12.35 5.89
C VAL A 76 5.45 10.88 6.27
N PHE A 77 4.81 10.07 5.41
CA PHE A 77 4.71 8.63 5.56
C PHE A 77 4.99 7.94 4.21
N PRO A 78 5.58 6.73 4.20
CA PRO A 78 5.68 5.93 2.99
C PRO A 78 4.35 5.25 2.63
N ALA A 79 4.04 5.20 1.34
CA ALA A 79 3.02 4.30 0.82
C ALA A 79 3.45 3.70 -0.51
N ASP A 80 3.21 2.40 -0.64
CA ASP A 80 3.74 1.56 -1.70
C ASP A 80 2.63 0.97 -2.58
N THR A 81 3.03 0.39 -3.71
CA THR A 81 2.15 -0.17 -4.73
C THR A 81 1.13 -1.14 -4.14
N GLY A 82 -0.12 -1.03 -4.59
CA GLY A 82 -1.22 -1.89 -4.14
C GLY A 82 -1.81 -1.49 -2.78
N GLN A 83 -1.16 -0.57 -2.06
CA GLN A 83 -1.68 -0.05 -0.81
C GLN A 83 -2.66 1.08 -1.05
N ARG A 84 -3.66 1.18 -0.18
CA ARG A 84 -4.62 2.28 -0.13
C ARG A 84 -4.47 3.04 1.20
N PRO A 85 -3.81 4.19 1.20
CA PRO A 85 -3.68 5.01 2.40
C PRO A 85 -4.99 5.66 2.82
N THR A 86 -5.27 5.60 4.12
CA THR A 86 -6.32 6.37 4.79
C THR A 86 -5.67 7.27 5.82
N VAL A 87 -5.72 8.57 5.56
CA VAL A 87 -5.17 9.59 6.46
C VAL A 87 -6.29 10.12 7.35
N ASN A 88 -6.10 10.03 8.66
CA ASN A 88 -7.04 10.50 9.67
C ASN A 88 -6.38 11.58 10.52
N ALA A 89 -7.02 12.75 10.63
CA ALA A 89 -6.58 13.82 11.52
C ALA A 89 -7.66 14.19 12.52
N ALA A 90 -7.23 14.46 13.75
CA ALA A 90 -8.05 14.99 14.82
C ALA A 90 -7.42 16.26 15.37
N VAL A 91 -8.18 17.33 15.44
CA VAL A 91 -7.78 18.62 15.99
C VAL A 91 -8.60 18.87 17.25
N THR A 92 -7.93 18.98 18.40
CA THR A 92 -8.57 19.42 19.65
C THR A 92 -8.48 20.93 19.71
N LEU A 93 -9.63 21.59 19.78
CA LEU A 93 -9.74 23.04 19.74
C LEU A 93 -9.61 23.63 21.16
N PRO A 94 -9.13 24.89 21.27
CA PRO A 94 -9.12 25.60 22.54
C PRO A 94 -10.55 25.79 23.09
N ASP A 95 -10.62 26.12 24.37
CA ASP A 95 -11.88 26.36 25.07
C ASP A 95 -12.79 27.31 24.25
N ALA A 96 -14.08 26.98 24.15
CA ALA A 96 -15.03 27.76 23.39
C ALA A 96 -15.16 29.22 23.90
N ALA A 97 -14.83 29.48 25.17
CA ALA A 97 -14.80 30.82 25.74
C ALA A 97 -13.69 31.71 25.15
N LEU A 98 -12.61 31.10 24.65
CA LEU A 98 -11.49 31.80 24.01
C LEU A 98 -11.74 32.06 22.51
N ARG A 99 -12.75 31.41 21.92
CA ARG A 99 -13.03 31.49 20.49
C ARG A 99 -14.11 32.51 20.15
N HIS A 100 -14.01 33.11 18.98
CA HIS A 100 -14.92 34.17 18.53
C HIS A 100 -15.90 33.71 17.45
N GLY A 101 -15.67 32.55 16.81
CA GLY A 101 -16.53 32.05 15.74
C GLY A 101 -16.23 30.62 15.26
N PRO A 102 -16.82 30.19 14.14
CA PRO A 102 -16.52 28.90 13.53
C PRO A 102 -15.13 28.88 12.91
N SER A 103 -14.49 27.71 12.88
CA SER A 103 -13.18 27.51 12.22
C SER A 103 -13.26 26.39 11.18
N THR A 104 -12.65 26.58 10.02
CA THR A 104 -12.65 25.62 8.91
C THR A 104 -11.26 25.02 8.76
N TRP A 105 -11.16 23.71 8.97
CA TRP A 105 -9.90 22.97 8.94
C TRP A 105 -9.82 22.10 7.70
N ARG A 106 -8.61 21.92 7.18
CA ARG A 106 -8.34 21.12 5.99
C ARG A 106 -7.13 20.23 6.18
N ILE A 107 -7.26 19.00 5.68
CA ILE A 107 -6.16 18.08 5.47
C ILE A 107 -5.92 17.94 3.96
N ASP A 108 -4.66 18.14 3.55
CA ASP A 108 -4.21 17.96 2.17
C ASP A 108 -3.12 16.90 2.15
N VAL A 109 -3.17 15.98 1.18
CA VAL A 109 -2.15 14.96 0.98
C VAL A 109 -1.45 15.22 -0.34
N TYR A 110 -0.12 15.15 -0.33
CA TYR A 110 0.74 15.38 -1.48
C TYR A 110 1.64 14.17 -1.71
N ASP A 111 1.91 13.84 -2.97
CA ASP A 111 2.93 12.84 -3.29
C ASP A 111 4.36 13.44 -3.23
N GLY A 112 5.38 12.61 -3.48
CA GLY A 112 6.78 13.06 -3.50
C GLY A 112 7.11 14.10 -4.58
N LEU A 113 6.26 14.23 -5.61
CA LEU A 113 6.34 15.27 -6.64
C LEU A 113 5.58 16.54 -6.24
N ARG A 114 5.11 16.61 -4.98
CA ARG A 114 4.32 17.71 -4.41
C ARG A 114 3.01 17.95 -5.16
N ARG A 115 2.48 16.94 -5.84
CA ARG A 115 1.16 17.00 -6.47
C ARG A 115 0.13 16.62 -5.43
N ARG A 116 -0.91 17.45 -5.29
CA ARG A 116 -2.01 17.20 -4.38
C ARG A 116 -2.79 15.98 -4.84
N GLN A 117 -2.90 14.98 -3.99
CA GLN A 117 -3.66 13.77 -4.26
C GLN A 117 -5.12 13.96 -3.85
N PRO A 118 -6.09 13.66 -4.74
CA PRO A 118 -7.50 13.77 -4.41
C PRO A 118 -7.93 12.64 -3.46
N CYS A 119 -8.68 12.99 -2.41
CA CYS A 119 -9.33 12.02 -1.55
C CYS A 119 -10.53 11.40 -2.29
N MET A 120 -10.58 10.07 -2.37
CA MET A 120 -11.71 9.30 -2.89
C MET A 120 -12.90 9.34 -1.93
N TYR A 121 -12.61 9.26 -0.62
CA TYR A 121 -13.60 9.31 0.46
C TYR A 121 -13.07 10.13 1.63
N GLY A 122 -13.99 10.50 2.53
CA GLY A 122 -13.69 11.24 3.76
C GLY A 122 -13.93 12.75 3.63
N ALA A 123 -13.99 13.40 4.79
CA ALA A 123 -14.14 14.85 4.87
C ALA A 123 -12.76 15.51 4.97
N GLN A 124 -12.21 15.90 3.83
CA GLN A 124 -10.91 16.58 3.75
C GLN A 124 -10.95 18.01 4.29
N SER A 125 -12.12 18.63 4.33
CA SER A 125 -12.38 19.95 4.91
C SER A 125 -13.62 19.89 5.78
N ARG A 126 -13.56 20.48 6.98
CA ARG A 126 -14.71 20.60 7.89
C ARG A 126 -14.70 21.93 8.61
N THR A 127 -15.89 22.51 8.72
CA THR A 127 -16.14 23.67 9.57
C THR A 127 -16.65 23.20 10.92
N ALA A 128 -15.96 23.63 11.98
CA ALA A 128 -16.33 23.40 13.36
C ALA A 128 -17.01 24.64 13.92
N ALA A 129 -18.13 24.45 14.61
CA ALA A 129 -18.80 25.53 15.32
C ALA A 129 -17.93 26.05 16.48
N LYS A 130 -18.27 27.25 16.98
CA LYS A 130 -17.56 27.90 18.09
C LYS A 130 -17.49 27.03 19.35
N ASP A 131 -18.49 26.20 19.60
CA ASP A 131 -18.62 25.32 20.76
C ASP A 131 -18.04 23.91 20.53
N ALA A 132 -17.68 23.55 19.30
CA ALA A 132 -17.13 22.24 18.99
C ALA A 132 -15.74 22.07 19.63
N ALA A 133 -15.54 21.03 20.45
CA ALA A 133 -14.25 20.77 21.10
C ALA A 133 -13.23 20.10 20.17
N LYS A 134 -13.68 19.46 19.09
CA LYS A 134 -12.84 18.64 18.21
C LYS A 134 -13.28 18.74 16.76
N VAL A 135 -12.31 18.67 15.85
CA VAL A 135 -12.52 18.49 14.40
C VAL A 135 -11.88 17.18 13.98
N GLU A 136 -12.63 16.37 13.24
CA GLU A 136 -12.12 15.13 12.65
C GLU A 136 -12.14 15.24 11.14
N LEU A 137 -11.00 14.97 10.51
CA LEU A 137 -10.80 15.01 9.07
C LEU A 137 -10.32 13.65 8.61
N ALA A 138 -10.71 13.26 7.40
CA ALA A 138 -10.28 12.01 6.80
C ALA A 138 -10.06 12.18 5.30
N CYS A 139 -9.02 11.54 4.79
CA CYS A 139 -8.71 11.47 3.37
C CYS A 139 -8.30 10.04 3.02
N VAL A 140 -9.19 9.31 2.34
CA VAL A 140 -8.88 8.00 1.76
C VAL A 140 -8.39 8.22 0.35
N LEU A 141 -7.16 7.80 0.03
CA LEU A 141 -6.61 7.92 -1.32
C LEU A 141 -7.12 6.81 -2.25
N ARG A 142 -6.89 6.97 -3.55
CA ARG A 142 -6.94 5.83 -4.48
C ARG A 142 -5.79 4.86 -4.17
N PRO A 143 -5.91 3.57 -4.55
CA PRO A 143 -4.80 2.64 -4.44
C PRO A 143 -3.58 3.17 -5.19
N VAL A 144 -2.42 3.05 -4.56
CA VAL A 144 -1.14 3.39 -5.15
C VAL A 144 -0.84 2.42 -6.29
N ARG A 145 -0.52 2.97 -7.46
CA ARG A 145 -0.26 2.21 -8.68
C ARG A 145 1.24 2.10 -8.93
N ALA A 146 1.64 1.00 -9.54
CA ALA A 146 3.02 0.75 -9.90
C ALA A 146 3.50 1.65 -11.06
N SER A 147 2.58 2.16 -11.87
CA SER A 147 2.85 3.11 -12.95
C SER A 147 1.60 3.97 -13.24
N ALA A 148 1.82 5.12 -13.87
CA ALA A 148 0.77 6.01 -14.33
C ALA A 148 1.24 6.79 -15.58
N ASP A 149 0.30 7.18 -16.43
CA ASP A 149 0.59 8.08 -17.54
C ASP A 149 0.97 9.47 -17.03
N ALA A 150 1.77 10.22 -17.80
CA ALA A 150 2.28 11.54 -17.38
C ALA A 150 1.19 12.57 -17.04
N TRP A 151 0.00 12.42 -17.61
CA TRP A 151 -1.16 13.30 -17.39
C TRP A 151 -2.12 12.79 -16.31
N ALA A 152 -1.90 11.58 -15.79
CA ALA A 152 -2.72 10.99 -14.75
C ALA A 152 -2.28 11.49 -13.36
N ASN A 153 -3.27 11.73 -12.49
CA ASN A 153 -3.04 12.07 -11.07
C ASN A 153 -3.18 10.82 -10.20
N ASP A 154 -2.76 9.66 -10.70
CA ASP A 154 -2.80 8.43 -9.91
C ASP A 154 -1.68 8.42 -8.87
N PRO A 155 -1.97 8.00 -7.62
CA PRO A 155 -0.96 7.87 -6.59
C PRO A 155 0.09 6.84 -7.02
N LEU A 156 1.36 7.17 -6.81
CA LEU A 156 2.53 6.37 -7.18
C LEU A 156 3.38 6.05 -5.93
N PRO A 157 4.14 4.94 -5.89
CA PRO A 157 4.89 4.56 -4.69
C PRO A 157 5.92 5.63 -4.33
N GLY A 158 5.99 5.98 -3.06
CA GLY A 158 6.90 7.02 -2.57
C GLY A 158 6.48 7.64 -1.24
N SER A 159 7.08 8.78 -0.93
CA SER A 159 6.76 9.55 0.27
C SER A 159 5.52 10.42 0.07
N TYR A 160 4.56 10.30 0.97
CA TYR A 160 3.35 11.10 0.99
C TYR A 160 3.42 12.11 2.12
N PHE A 161 3.23 13.38 1.79
CA PHE A 161 3.25 14.50 2.71
C PHE A 161 1.84 14.89 3.08
N VAL A 162 1.54 14.93 4.37
CA VAL A 162 0.26 15.40 4.89
C VAL A 162 0.44 16.81 5.41
N ARG A 163 -0.43 17.72 4.99
CA ARG A 163 -0.55 19.07 5.51
C ARG A 163 -1.87 19.23 6.25
N LEU A 164 -1.80 19.62 7.51
CA LEU A 164 -2.96 20.06 8.29
C LEU A 164 -2.89 21.57 8.48
N THR A 165 -4.00 22.27 8.24
CA THR A 165 -4.06 23.72 8.41
C THR A 165 -5.50 24.20 8.62
N VAL A 166 -5.63 25.38 9.22
CA VAL A 166 -6.89 26.12 9.25
C VAL A 166 -6.99 27.01 8.00
N THR A 167 -8.12 26.98 7.34
CA THR A 167 -8.38 27.71 6.07
C THR A 167 -9.35 28.87 6.25
N GLY A 168 -10.04 28.94 7.39
CA GLY A 168 -10.86 30.08 7.77
C GLY A 168 -11.10 30.07 9.26
N LEU A 169 -10.92 31.21 9.91
CA LEU A 169 -11.23 31.47 11.31
C LEU A 169 -11.37 33.00 11.49
N PRO A 170 -12.00 33.46 12.58
CA PRO A 170 -11.94 34.87 12.96
C PRO A 170 -10.48 35.32 13.19
N ASP A 171 -10.15 36.55 12.83
CA ASP A 171 -8.78 37.08 12.96
C ASP A 171 -8.34 37.14 14.43
N GLU A 172 -9.29 37.33 15.35
CA GLU A 172 -9.06 37.32 16.80
C GLU A 172 -8.70 35.93 17.35
N ASP A 173 -8.99 34.87 16.58
CA ASP A 173 -8.70 33.49 16.94
C ASP A 173 -7.35 33.00 16.39
N LEU A 174 -6.57 33.84 15.70
CA LEU A 174 -5.22 33.52 15.23
C LEU A 174 -4.23 33.41 16.40
N GLY A 175 -3.29 32.46 16.31
CA GLY A 175 -2.26 32.25 17.31
C GLY A 175 -2.72 31.47 18.56
N GLN A 176 -3.96 31.01 18.62
CA GLN A 176 -4.46 30.21 19.74
C GLN A 176 -3.88 28.79 19.73
N PRO A 177 -3.56 28.21 20.90
CA PRO A 177 -3.00 26.87 20.96
C PRO A 177 -4.04 25.81 20.60
N PHE A 178 -3.60 24.76 19.91
CA PHE A 178 -4.40 23.57 19.64
C PHE A 178 -3.52 22.31 19.61
N ASP A 179 -4.14 21.15 19.81
CA ASP A 179 -3.49 19.85 19.67
C ASP A 179 -3.95 19.16 18.39
N ALA A 180 -3.00 18.65 17.61
CA ALA A 180 -3.24 17.80 16.46
C ALA A 180 -2.83 16.36 16.76
N ARG A 181 -3.61 15.42 16.23
CA ARG A 181 -3.26 14.00 16.13
C ARG A 181 -3.46 13.54 14.71
N LEU A 182 -2.48 12.84 14.15
CA LEU A 182 -2.51 12.28 12.81
C LEU A 182 -2.25 10.78 12.88
N GLY A 183 -2.98 10.01 12.09
CA GLY A 183 -2.74 8.59 11.87
C GLY A 183 -2.92 8.24 10.40
N VAL A 184 -2.18 7.21 9.97
CA VAL A 184 -2.33 6.64 8.63
C VAL A 184 -2.49 5.14 8.73
N ASP A 185 -3.55 4.65 8.10
CA ASP A 185 -3.82 3.23 7.93
C ASP A 185 -3.58 2.86 6.46
N LEU A 186 -2.84 1.78 6.24
CA LEU A 186 -2.64 1.21 4.90
C LEU A 186 -3.49 -0.04 4.78
N LYS A 187 -4.25 -0.12 3.69
CA LYS A 187 -4.97 -1.33 3.32
C LYS A 187 -4.39 -1.90 2.03
N ASP A 188 -3.99 -3.16 2.05
CA ASP A 188 -3.62 -3.87 0.82
C ASP A 188 -4.86 -4.22 0.01
N GLU A 189 -4.85 -3.82 -1.25
CA GLU A 189 -5.97 -4.07 -2.17
C GLU A 189 -5.82 -5.35 -2.99
N GLY A 190 -4.70 -6.05 -2.79
CA GLY A 190 -4.43 -7.36 -3.37
C GLY A 190 -4.24 -7.35 -4.89
N GLY A 191 -4.09 -8.55 -5.45
CA GLY A 191 -3.75 -8.75 -6.86
C GLY A 191 -4.78 -8.25 -7.87
N ALA A 192 -6.02 -7.95 -7.46
CA ALA A 192 -7.04 -7.38 -8.35
C ALA A 192 -6.69 -5.97 -8.86
N HIS A 193 -5.83 -5.27 -8.12
CA HIS A 193 -5.34 -3.94 -8.48
C HIS A 193 -3.86 -3.94 -8.90
N ALA A 194 -3.24 -5.12 -9.02
CA ALA A 194 -1.88 -5.25 -9.48
C ALA A 194 -1.78 -4.96 -10.98
N THR A 195 -0.84 -4.10 -11.35
CA THR A 195 -0.55 -3.71 -12.74
C THR A 195 0.84 -4.17 -13.12
N ASP A 196 1.05 -4.55 -14.39
CA ASP A 196 2.34 -5.06 -14.90
C ASP A 196 3.40 -3.95 -15.17
N GLY A 197 3.19 -2.75 -14.62
CA GLY A 197 4.13 -1.63 -14.71
C GLY A 197 4.99 -1.53 -13.45
N ALA A 198 6.10 -0.82 -13.53
CA ALA A 198 6.91 -0.45 -12.37
C ALA A 198 7.53 0.92 -12.59
N LEU A 199 7.64 1.70 -11.50
CA LEU A 199 8.49 2.88 -11.50
C LEU A 199 9.95 2.47 -11.37
N ALA A 200 10.83 3.20 -12.07
CA ALA A 200 12.27 3.00 -11.98
C ALA A 200 12.83 3.34 -10.58
N ALA A 201 12.17 4.27 -9.87
CA ALA A 201 12.46 4.63 -8.50
C ALA A 201 11.18 5.18 -7.83
N PRO A 202 11.00 4.97 -6.50
CA PRO A 202 9.88 5.55 -5.77
C PRO A 202 10.01 7.08 -5.69
N LEU A 203 8.88 7.77 -5.57
CA LEU A 203 8.82 9.23 -5.48
C LEU A 203 9.20 9.71 -4.08
N VAL A 204 10.48 9.65 -3.76
CA VAL A 204 11.06 10.12 -2.49
C VAL A 204 12.01 11.29 -2.76
N PRO A 205 12.11 12.31 -1.90
CA PRO A 205 13.14 13.35 -2.02
C PRO A 205 14.54 12.73 -2.11
N GLY A 206 15.28 13.04 -3.16
CA GLY A 206 16.62 12.48 -3.39
C GLY A 206 16.62 11.07 -3.99
N ALA A 207 15.47 10.55 -4.44
CA ALA A 207 15.44 9.32 -5.22
C ALA A 207 16.15 9.49 -6.56
N THR A 208 17.13 8.62 -6.81
CA THR A 208 17.89 8.50 -8.04
C THR A 208 17.47 7.23 -8.78
N THR A 209 17.82 7.11 -10.06
CA THR A 209 17.48 5.92 -10.85
C THR A 209 18.23 4.68 -10.36
N GLY A 210 17.75 3.46 -10.66
CA GLY A 210 18.35 2.22 -10.14
C GLY A 210 19.88 2.10 -10.29
N ARG A 211 20.47 2.62 -11.38
CA ARG A 211 21.94 2.64 -11.57
C ARG A 211 22.68 3.56 -10.60
N GLU A 212 22.06 4.69 -10.25
CA GLU A 212 22.61 5.67 -9.33
C GLU A 212 22.41 5.19 -7.88
N ALA A 213 21.31 4.49 -7.60
CA ALA A 213 21.07 3.82 -6.34
C ALA A 213 22.07 2.68 -6.08
N GLU A 214 22.39 1.87 -7.10
CA GLU A 214 23.47 0.86 -7.03
C GLU A 214 24.83 1.51 -6.73
N ALA A 215 25.15 2.63 -7.39
CA ALA A 215 26.39 3.37 -7.14
C ALA A 215 26.47 4.00 -5.74
N ASP A 216 25.34 4.45 -5.19
CA ASP A 216 25.25 5.00 -3.83
C ASP A 216 25.38 3.89 -2.77
N ALA A 217 24.78 2.72 -3.03
CA ALA A 217 24.89 1.53 -2.19
C ALA A 217 26.33 0.98 -2.14
N ASP A 218 27.01 0.89 -3.29
CA ASP A 218 28.42 0.52 -3.38
C ASP A 218 29.33 1.53 -2.64
N ALA A 219 28.91 2.79 -2.55
CA ALA A 219 29.60 3.83 -1.79
C ALA A 219 29.26 3.86 -0.29
N GLY A 220 28.41 2.93 0.19
CA GLY A 220 28.03 2.83 1.60
C GLY A 220 27.23 4.02 2.15
N ARG A 221 26.60 4.82 1.28
CA ARG A 221 25.77 5.96 1.69
C ARG A 221 24.32 5.50 1.86
N THR A 222 23.77 5.62 3.07
CA THR A 222 22.33 5.43 3.29
C THR A 222 21.56 6.50 2.54
N SER A 223 20.80 6.08 1.53
CA SER A 223 20.08 7.00 0.67
C SER A 223 18.84 7.54 1.40
N ALA A 224 18.41 8.76 1.05
CA ALA A 224 17.14 9.31 1.54
C ALA A 224 15.94 8.42 1.19
N VAL A 225 16.09 7.58 0.15
CA VAL A 225 15.11 6.57 -0.29
C VAL A 225 14.96 5.43 0.72
N GLU A 226 16.07 4.92 1.25
CA GLU A 226 16.05 3.87 2.29
C GLU A 226 15.52 4.41 3.61
N ALA A 227 15.94 5.62 4.00
CA ALA A 227 15.44 6.25 5.22
C ALA A 227 13.93 6.51 5.17
N ALA A 228 13.37 6.69 3.97
CA ALA A 228 11.94 6.90 3.76
C ALA A 228 11.18 5.62 3.40
N ALA A 229 11.84 4.47 3.25
CA ALA A 229 11.18 3.23 2.84
C ALA A 229 10.23 2.70 3.93
N PRO A 230 9.23 1.89 3.56
CA PRO A 230 8.56 0.99 4.49
C PRO A 230 9.55 0.04 5.17
N GLU A 231 9.17 -0.56 6.31
CA GLU A 231 10.03 -1.52 7.04
C GLU A 231 10.44 -2.72 6.16
N ASP A 232 9.54 -3.16 5.27
CA ASP A 232 9.78 -4.26 4.33
C ASP A 232 10.40 -3.79 2.99
N GLY A 233 10.81 -2.53 2.90
CA GLY A 233 11.33 -1.90 1.68
C GLY A 233 10.23 -1.55 0.67
N TRP A 234 10.65 -1.08 -0.50
CA TRP A 234 9.74 -0.82 -1.62
C TRP A 234 9.49 -2.11 -2.40
N SER A 235 8.23 -2.47 -2.58
CA SER A 235 7.82 -3.60 -3.42
C SER A 235 8.21 -3.34 -4.87
N SER A 236 9.22 -4.07 -5.32
CA SER A 236 9.67 -4.15 -6.72
C SER A 236 9.22 -5.48 -7.36
N GLY A 237 8.13 -6.05 -6.85
CA GLY A 237 7.72 -7.41 -7.13
C GLY A 237 6.86 -7.55 -8.38
N TRP A 238 7.27 -8.43 -9.30
CA TRP A 238 6.41 -9.04 -10.32
C TRP A 238 5.37 -10.03 -9.74
N TRP A 239 5.51 -10.37 -8.45
CA TRP A 239 4.71 -11.38 -7.75
C TRP A 239 3.51 -10.72 -7.05
N SER A 240 2.33 -11.33 -7.18
CA SER A 240 1.08 -10.89 -6.57
C SER A 240 0.10 -12.05 -6.49
N ASP A 241 -0.93 -11.93 -5.64
CA ASP A 241 -1.98 -12.95 -5.48
C ASP A 241 -2.74 -13.25 -6.78
N ARG A 242 -2.64 -12.40 -7.81
CA ARG A 242 -3.13 -12.68 -9.17
C ARG A 242 -2.51 -13.96 -9.73
N TRP A 243 -1.24 -14.24 -9.44
CA TRP A 243 -0.57 -15.45 -9.93
C TRP A 243 -1.18 -16.72 -9.34
N LEU A 244 -1.68 -16.67 -8.11
CA LEU A 244 -2.38 -17.79 -7.50
C LEU A 244 -3.64 -18.13 -8.30
N TRP A 245 -4.42 -17.11 -8.69
CA TRP A 245 -5.60 -17.27 -9.54
C TRP A 245 -5.25 -17.73 -10.95
N SER A 246 -4.19 -17.18 -11.56
CA SER A 246 -3.72 -17.59 -12.89
C SER A 246 -3.27 -19.05 -12.92
N LEU A 247 -2.51 -19.49 -11.91
CA LEU A 247 -2.08 -20.88 -11.78
C LEU A 247 -3.27 -21.82 -11.55
N ALA A 248 -4.19 -21.45 -10.65
CA ALA A 248 -5.39 -22.23 -10.40
C ALA A 248 -6.26 -22.37 -11.67
N GLY A 249 -6.45 -21.27 -12.40
CA GLY A 249 -7.17 -21.28 -13.68
C GLY A 249 -6.48 -22.12 -14.74
N GLY A 250 -5.16 -22.05 -14.84
CA GLY A 250 -4.36 -22.88 -15.75
C GLY A 250 -4.48 -24.38 -15.44
N VAL A 251 -4.43 -24.75 -14.16
CA VAL A 251 -4.64 -26.13 -13.70
C VAL A 251 -6.05 -26.62 -14.05
N LEU A 252 -7.08 -25.82 -13.78
CA LEU A 252 -8.46 -26.18 -14.13
C LEU A 252 -8.66 -26.33 -15.64
N ALA A 253 -8.08 -25.44 -16.44
CA ALA A 253 -8.12 -25.53 -17.90
C ALA A 253 -7.41 -26.78 -18.43
N ALA A 254 -6.26 -27.13 -17.84
CA ALA A 254 -5.53 -28.35 -18.19
C ALA A 254 -6.35 -29.60 -17.86
N LEU A 255 -6.97 -29.66 -16.66
CA LEU A 255 -7.84 -30.76 -16.27
C LEU A 255 -9.06 -30.89 -17.17
N ALA A 256 -9.69 -29.78 -17.54
CA ALA A 256 -10.81 -29.77 -18.49
C ALA A 256 -10.38 -30.26 -19.88
N GLY A 257 -9.20 -29.85 -20.36
CA GLY A 257 -8.63 -30.30 -21.63
C GLY A 257 -8.33 -31.80 -21.64
N ILE A 258 -7.72 -32.32 -20.56
CA ILE A 258 -7.46 -33.75 -20.39
C ILE A 258 -8.77 -34.53 -20.31
N GLY A 259 -9.73 -34.07 -19.51
CA GLY A 259 -11.04 -34.69 -19.38
C GLY A 259 -11.80 -34.73 -20.71
N GLY A 260 -11.82 -33.62 -21.44
CA GLY A 260 -12.43 -33.53 -22.77
C GLY A 260 -11.75 -34.45 -23.79
N TYR A 261 -10.42 -34.53 -23.78
CA TYR A 261 -9.67 -35.46 -24.63
C TYR A 261 -9.99 -36.93 -24.32
N VAL A 262 -10.07 -37.29 -23.04
CA VAL A 262 -10.41 -38.66 -22.61
C VAL A 262 -11.84 -39.02 -23.06
N LEU A 263 -12.80 -38.10 -22.94
CA LEU A 263 -14.17 -38.31 -23.40
C LEU A 263 -14.30 -38.42 -24.92
N THR A 264 -13.53 -37.64 -25.67
CA THR A 264 -13.65 -37.57 -27.14
C THR A 264 -12.83 -38.60 -27.89
N ARG A 265 -11.75 -39.16 -27.31
CA ARG A 265 -10.87 -40.11 -28.05
C ARG A 265 -11.53 -41.45 -28.39
N GLY A 266 -12.71 -41.74 -27.83
CA GLY A 266 -13.42 -43.01 -28.00
C GLY A 266 -12.70 -44.22 -27.41
N ALA A 267 -13.42 -45.33 -27.19
CA ALA A 267 -12.78 -46.62 -26.94
C ALA A 267 -12.04 -47.01 -28.23
N GLY A 268 -10.72 -46.85 -28.23
CA GLY A 268 -9.90 -47.13 -29.41
C GLY A 268 -10.18 -48.53 -29.99
N ARG A 269 -9.85 -48.72 -31.27
CA ARG A 269 -10.10 -49.97 -32.00
C ARG A 269 -9.65 -51.18 -31.16
N PRO A 270 -10.53 -52.16 -30.91
CA PRO A 270 -10.20 -53.33 -30.10
C PRO A 270 -8.99 -54.06 -30.71
N SER A 271 -8.05 -54.43 -29.84
CA SER A 271 -6.88 -55.25 -30.18
C SER A 271 -7.35 -56.64 -30.57
N GLY A 272 -7.72 -56.81 -31.84
CA GLY A 272 -8.24 -58.08 -32.37
C GLY A 272 -9.07 -57.98 -33.65
N ALA A 273 -9.43 -56.77 -34.12
CA ALA A 273 -10.15 -56.65 -35.39
C ALA A 273 -9.24 -57.00 -36.58
N PRO A 274 -9.55 -58.03 -37.39
CA PRO A 274 -8.75 -58.38 -38.57
C PRO A 274 -8.76 -57.25 -39.61
N PRO A 275 -7.72 -57.15 -40.46
CA PRO A 275 -7.72 -56.22 -41.57
C PRO A 275 -8.86 -56.60 -42.52
N VAL A 276 -9.76 -55.66 -42.79
CA VAL A 276 -10.73 -55.80 -43.88
C VAL A 276 -9.98 -55.59 -45.19
N ALA A 277 -10.10 -56.58 -46.07
CA ALA A 277 -9.50 -56.63 -47.41
C ALA A 277 -10.12 -55.60 -48.36
#